data_AF-A0A212S9R6-F1
#
_entry.id   AF-A0A212S9R6-F1
#
_cell.length_a   1.000
_cell.length_b   1.000
_cell.length_c   1.000
_cell.angle_alpha   90.00
_cell.angle_beta   90.00
_cell.angle_gamma   90.00
#
_symmetry.space_group_name_H-M   'P 1'
#
loop_
_entity.id
_entity.type
_entity.pdbx_description
1 polymer ?
#
loop_
_entity_poly.entity_id
_entity_poly.type
_entity_poly.pdbx_seq_one_letter_code
_entity_poly.pdbx_strand_id
1 'polypeptide(L)'
;MIGEAIYLVGSYGYHFERGAAIQALRLDTRDFHVETVETSGEVPDWISRHRAERIGETGLLIFGGAIFSRDNARVSNGDPTCSNST
;
A
#
# COMPACT_ATOMS: atom_id res chain seq x y z
N MET A 1 5.25 12.67 -5.68
CA MET A 1 4.52 13.27 -6.82
C MET A 1 5.16 12.74 -8.09
N ILE A 2 4.36 12.30 -9.05
CA ILE A 2 4.80 11.81 -10.36
C ILE A 2 3.95 12.54 -11.41
N GLY A 3 4.60 13.29 -12.30
CA GLY A 3 3.90 14.18 -13.22
C GLY A 3 2.99 15.16 -12.46
N GLU A 4 1.73 15.23 -12.88
CA GLU A 4 0.68 16.10 -12.32
C GLU A 4 -0.19 15.36 -11.28
N ALA A 5 0.37 14.32 -10.64
CA ALA A 5 -0.38 13.49 -9.71
C ALA A 5 0.39 13.20 -8.41
N ILE A 6 -0.36 13.17 -7.31
CA ILE A 6 0.08 12.67 -6.02
C ILE A 6 -0.49 11.26 -5.84
N TYR A 7 0.35 10.31 -5.47
CA TYR A 7 -0.05 8.93 -5.21
C TYR A 7 -0.03 8.70 -3.70
N LEU A 8 -1.14 8.18 -3.17
CA LEU A 8 -1.26 7.77 -1.78
C LEU A 8 -1.31 6.25 -1.75
N VAL A 9 -0.33 5.63 -1.11
CA VAL A 9 -0.22 4.17 -1.03
C VAL A 9 -0.20 3.77 0.44
N GLY A 10 -1.05 2.81 0.80
CA GLY A 10 -1.19 2.30 2.16
C GLY A 10 -2.54 2.65 2.80
N SER A 11 -2.85 1.97 3.89
CA SER A 11 -4.21 1.93 4.46
C SER A 11 -4.22 2.10 5.98
N TYR A 12 -3.30 2.89 6.56
CA TYR A 12 -3.28 3.14 8.00
C TYR A 12 -4.40 4.12 8.40
N GLY A 13 -5.65 3.69 8.22
CA GLY A 13 -6.85 4.36 8.72
C GLY A 13 -7.15 3.98 10.17
N TYR A 14 -8.15 4.64 10.76
CA TYR A 14 -8.63 4.35 12.12
C TYR A 14 -9.10 2.90 12.25
N HIS A 15 -8.87 2.30 13.42
CA HIS A 15 -9.05 0.88 13.69
C HIS A 15 -10.45 0.30 13.41
N PHE A 16 -11.48 1.15 13.32
CA PHE A 16 -12.88 0.72 13.28
C PHE A 16 -13.47 0.53 11.88
N GLU A 17 -12.77 0.94 10.82
CA GLU A 17 -13.24 0.83 9.43
C GLU A 17 -12.15 0.25 8.51
N ARG A 18 -11.41 -0.76 8.99
CA ARG A 18 -10.37 -1.40 8.16
C ARG A 18 -11.02 -2.21 7.03
N GLY A 19 -11.14 -1.58 5.86
CA GLY A 19 -11.44 -2.24 4.59
C GLY A 19 -10.39 -3.29 4.21
N ALA A 20 -10.74 -4.14 3.24
CA ALA A 20 -9.86 -5.19 2.73
C ALA A 20 -8.69 -4.57 1.95
N ALA A 21 -7.47 -5.01 2.28
CA ALA A 21 -6.20 -4.72 1.60
C ALA A 21 -5.72 -3.25 1.59
N ILE A 22 -4.48 -3.07 1.14
CA ILE A 22 -3.84 -1.76 0.96
C ILE A 22 -4.55 -1.04 -0.20
N GLN A 23 -4.80 0.26 -0.03
CA GLN A 23 -5.30 1.12 -1.11
C GLN A 23 -4.15 1.84 -1.81
N ALA A 24 -4.30 2.03 -3.12
CA ALA A 24 -3.52 2.95 -3.93
C ALA A 24 -4.49 3.98 -4.52
N LEU A 25 -4.30 5.25 -4.20
CA LEU A 25 -5.12 6.35 -4.68
C LEU A 25 -4.26 7.32 -5.48
N ARG A 26 -4.86 7.92 -6.51
CA ARG A 26 -4.28 8.99 -7.30
C ARG A 26 -5.09 10.26 -7.07
N LEU A 27 -4.39 11.33 -6.70
CA LEU A 27 -4.91 12.69 -6.66
C LEU A 27 -4.34 13.45 -7.86
N ASP A 28 -5.21 13.89 -8.77
CA ASP A 28 -4.84 14.80 -9.85
C ASP A 28 -4.71 16.22 -9.30
N THR A 29 -3.56 16.86 -9.52
CA THR A 29 -3.29 18.18 -8.92
C THR A 29 -3.91 19.34 -9.69
N ARG A 30 -4.53 19.08 -10.85
CA ARG A 30 -5.14 20.12 -11.69
C ARG A 30 -6.58 20.40 -11.29
N ASP A 31 -7.33 19.34 -10.98
CA ASP A 31 -8.76 19.40 -10.65
C ASP A 31 -9.08 18.86 -9.24
N PHE A 32 -8.07 18.36 -8.53
CA PHE A 32 -8.19 17.77 -7.20
C PHE A 32 -9.08 16.52 -7.15
N HIS A 33 -9.30 15.85 -8.29
CA HIS A 33 -10.03 14.60 -8.34
C HIS A 33 -9.21 13.46 -7.72
N VAL A 34 -9.88 12.60 -6.96
CA VAL A 34 -9.29 11.43 -6.32
C VAL A 34 -9.91 10.18 -6.92
N GLU A 35 -9.07 9.25 -7.37
CA GLU A 35 -9.49 7.96 -7.92
C GLU A 35 -8.66 6.80 -7.37
N THR A 36 -9.22 5.59 -7.40
CA THR A 36 -8.50 4.36 -7.08
C THR A 36 -7.59 3.99 -8.24
N VAL A 37 -6.34 3.65 -7.92
CA VAL A 37 -5.38 3.10 -8.89
C VAL A 37 -5.51 1.59 -8.88
N GLU A 38 -5.84 1.01 -10.05
CA GLU A 38 -5.78 -0.44 -10.22
C GLU A 38 -4.34 -0.91 -10.05
N THR A 39 -4.16 -1.94 -9.21
CA THR A 39 -2.86 -2.58 -8.99
C THR A 39 -2.91 -4.00 -9.51
N SER A 40 -1.77 -4.49 -9.98
CA SER A 40 -1.60 -5.87 -10.42
C SER A 40 -0.51 -6.54 -9.61
N GLY A 41 -0.55 -7.86 -9.52
CA GLY A 41 0.36 -8.65 -8.70
C GLY A 41 -0.21 -8.95 -7.31
N GLU A 42 0.64 -9.54 -6.46
CA GLU A 42 0.27 -9.85 -5.08
C GLU A 42 0.17 -8.56 -4.27
N VAL A 43 -1.02 -8.32 -3.72
CA VAL A 43 -1.26 -7.16 -2.87
C VAL A 43 -0.80 -7.52 -1.47
N PRO A 44 0.19 -6.81 -0.90
CA PRO A 44 0.63 -7.09 0.46
C PRO A 44 -0.51 -6.85 1.45
N ASP A 45 -0.39 -7.43 2.64
CA ASP A 45 -1.21 -7.02 3.78
C ASP A 45 -0.91 -5.55 4.16
N TRP A 46 -1.52 -5.03 5.22
CA TRP A 46 -1.40 -3.61 5.55
C TRP A 46 0.04 -3.18 5.81
N ILE A 47 0.55 -2.31 4.94
CA ILE A 47 1.88 -1.72 5.08
C ILE A 47 1.81 -0.41 5.88
N SER A 48 2.73 -0.23 6.81
CA SER A 48 2.92 1.01 7.55
C SER A 48 4.40 1.34 7.71
N ARG A 49 4.72 2.63 7.84
CA ARG A 49 6.10 3.16 7.94
C ARG A 49 6.98 2.73 6.76
N HIS A 50 6.40 2.48 5.60
CA HIS A 50 7.14 2.21 4.38
C HIS A 50 7.80 3.50 3.87
N ARG A 51 8.82 3.34 3.03
CA ARG A 51 9.45 4.42 2.29
C ARG A 51 8.97 4.35 0.84
N ALA A 52 8.82 5.51 0.22
CA ALA A 52 8.49 5.63 -1.19
C ALA A 52 9.58 6.44 -1.89
N GLU A 53 10.10 5.93 -2.99
CA GLU A 53 11.09 6.61 -3.83
C GLU A 53 10.64 6.63 -5.27
N ARG A 54 10.91 7.73 -5.97
CA ARG A 54 10.65 7.82 -7.41
C ARG A 54 11.73 7.05 -8.16
N ILE A 55 11.32 6.20 -9.09
CA ILE A 55 12.21 5.47 -9.99
C ILE A 55 11.88 5.85 -11.45
N GLY A 56 12.85 6.45 -12.14
CA GLY A 56 12.64 6.98 -13.49
C GLY A 56 11.57 8.07 -13.55
N GLU A 57 10.95 8.23 -14.72
CA GLU A 57 9.99 9.31 -14.93
C GLU A 57 8.59 9.00 -14.36
N THR A 58 8.17 7.73 -14.46
CA THR A 58 6.79 7.29 -14.19
C THR A 58 6.66 6.31 -13.02
N GLY A 59 7.77 5.83 -12.46
CA GLY A 59 7.75 4.78 -11.45
C GLY A 59 7.82 5.29 -10.02
N LEU A 60 7.17 4.57 -9.12
CA LEU A 60 7.24 4.74 -7.67
C LEU A 60 7.59 3.39 -7.05
N LEU A 61 8.73 3.32 -6.35
CA LEU A 61 9.15 2.17 -5.58
C LEU A 61 8.72 2.33 -4.13
N ILE A 62 7.90 1.40 -3.64
CA ILE A 62 7.49 1.32 -2.24
C ILE A 62 8.32 0.20 -1.59
N PHE A 63 9.06 0.49 -0.52
CA PHE A 63 9.91 -0.51 0.13
C PHE A 63 10.09 -0.27 1.63
N GLY A 64 10.53 -1.32 2.33
CA GLY A 64 10.67 -1.33 3.78
C GLY A 64 9.31 -1.23 4.50
N GLY A 65 9.34 -0.73 5.72
CA GLY A 65 8.15 -0.66 6.57
C GLY A 65 7.85 -1.97 7.30
N ALA A 66 6.63 -2.06 7.83
CA ALA A 66 6.13 -3.23 8.54
C ALA A 66 4.77 -3.64 7.98
N ILE A 67 4.57 -4.95 7.90
CA ILE A 67 3.32 -5.58 7.46
C ILE A 67 2.51 -5.94 8.71
N PHE A 68 1.24 -5.59 8.69
CA PHE A 68 0.28 -5.90 9.73
C PHE A 68 -0.84 -6.74 9.14
N SER A 69 -1.10 -7.90 9.76
CA SER A 69 -2.24 -8.73 9.41
C SER A 69 -3.54 -8.18 10.01
N ARG A 70 -4.67 -8.81 9.67
CA ARG A 70 -6.02 -8.45 10.14
C ARG A 70 -6.13 -8.30 11.65
N ASP A 71 -5.35 -9.10 12.40
CA ASP A 71 -5.32 -9.13 13.85
C ASP A 71 -4.35 -8.10 14.46
N ASN A 72 -3.82 -7.20 13.63
CA ASN A 72 -2.83 -6.18 13.98
C ASN A 72 -1.52 -6.78 14.53
N ALA A 73 -1.28 -8.08 14.29
CA ALA A 73 -0.01 -8.73 14.56
C ALA A 73 1.01 -8.28 13.51
N ARG A 74 2.23 -7.96 13.97
CA ARG A 74 3.35 -7.70 13.07
C ARG A 74 3.76 -9.03 12.44
N VAL A 75 3.72 -9.11 11.12
CA VAL A 75 4.28 -10.26 10.41
C VAL A 75 5.79 -10.01 10.28
N SER A 76 6.60 -10.86 10.92
CA SER A 76 8.05 -10.86 10.70
C SER A 76 8.37 -11.44 9.34
N ASN A 77 9.16 -10.70 8.55
CA ASN A 77 9.77 -11.20 7.31
C ASN A 77 10.72 -12.36 7.65
N GLY A 78 10.19 -13.56 7.77
CA GLY A 78 10.91 -14.75 8.24
C GLY A 78 10.05 -15.99 8.45
N ASP A 79 8.71 -15.88 8.37
CA ASP A 79 7.82 -17.05 8.43
C ASP A 79 7.43 -17.53 7.03
N PRO A 80 7.93 -18.70 6.57
CA PRO A 80 7.48 -19.35 5.33
C PRO A 80 6.12 -20.05 5.50
N THR A 81 5.32 -19.71 6.52
CA THR A 81 4.16 -20.51 6.93
C THR A 81 2.83 -20.09 6.30
N CYS A 82 2.83 -19.20 5.30
CA CYS A 82 1.73 -19.13 4.34
C CYS A 82 1.81 -20.32 3.36
N SER A 83 1.84 -21.53 3.88
CA SER A 83 1.57 -22.77 3.15
C SER A 83 0.55 -23.59 3.94
N ASN A 84 -0.63 -23.71 3.33
CA ASN A 84 -1.69 -24.69 3.58
C ASN A 84 -2.48 -24.57 4.89
N SER A 85 -3.77 -24.27 4.75
CA SER A 85 -4.83 -25.10 5.32
C SER A 85 -6.08 -24.99 4.46
N THR A 86 -6.66 -26.16 4.20
CA THR A 86 -7.74 -26.57 3.30
C THR A 86 -8.99 -25.70 3.28
#